data_AF-A0A0G4B498-F1
#
_entry.id   AF-A0A0G4B498-F1
#
_cell.length_a   1.000
_cell.length_b   1.000
_cell.length_c   1.000
_cell.angle_alpha   90.00
_cell.angle_beta   90.00
_cell.angle_gamma   90.00
#
_symmetry.space_group_name_H-M   'P 1'
#
loop_
_entity.id
_entity.type
_entity.pdbx_description
1 polymer ?
#
loop_
_entity_poly.entity_id
_entity_poly.type
_entity_poly.pdbx_seq_one_letter_code
_entity_poly.pdbx_strand_id
1 'polypeptide(L)'
;MPELFRSDKEQPINFDAVGEEKPEVLGTGLLEGDVVCVEGMISGSGGRQKEVQLAQKIFHTEGMLGKHDVEGHVKILLEKHAELKRRHLPTIPTMRIGEVDGDTRLFMTDLTRGGKNEVISNMDWESYFGRAGKYFQNDAKFELSNKEELSQNASDIFKQLVTKGCIARNDVFFVIMDKDTKKGQIILGDIYATELYSDSDLKSYSTRCKLQSDNFKEMNRFLLEINGHLSDESQIDLTLLKQAYDELDQKVFDGFDASEELA
;
A
#
# COMPACT_ATOMS: atom_id res chain seq x y z
N MET A 1 -11.59 -4.99 18.26
CA MET A 1 -11.76 -3.95 17.21
C MET A 1 -12.71 -2.89 17.73
N PRO A 2 -12.40 -1.59 17.65
CA PRO A 2 -13.38 -0.55 17.92
C PRO A 2 -14.43 -0.51 16.80
N GLU A 3 -15.71 -0.40 17.18
CA GLU A 3 -16.93 -0.55 16.37
C GLU A 3 -17.18 0.54 15.31
N LEU A 4 -16.16 1.28 14.86
CA LEU A 4 -16.32 2.42 13.94
C LEU A 4 -16.38 2.06 12.45
N PHE A 5 -16.34 0.77 12.09
CA PHE A 5 -16.06 0.34 10.71
C PHE A 5 -17.02 -0.74 10.21
N ARG A 6 -18.33 -0.49 10.31
CA ARG A 6 -19.33 -1.30 9.60
C ARG A 6 -20.28 -0.44 8.76
N SER A 7 -20.55 -1.00 7.57
CA SER A 7 -21.59 -0.76 6.55
C SER A 7 -21.46 0.45 5.61
N ASP A 8 -21.09 0.16 4.37
CA ASP A 8 -22.02 0.09 3.22
C ASP A 8 -23.18 1.09 3.21
N LYS A 9 -22.89 2.29 2.71
CA LYS A 9 -23.70 3.07 1.76
C LYS A 9 -22.93 4.34 1.43
N GLU A 10 -22.45 4.40 0.20
CA GLU A 10 -21.71 5.52 -0.39
C GLU A 10 -22.57 6.79 -0.34
N GLN A 11 -22.25 7.70 0.57
CA GLN A 11 -22.71 9.09 0.48
C GLN A 11 -21.60 9.93 -0.16
N PRO A 12 -21.95 10.88 -1.05
CA PRO A 12 -21.01 11.85 -1.57
C PRO A 12 -20.47 12.70 -0.41
N ILE A 13 -19.15 12.87 -0.37
CA ILE A 13 -18.48 13.78 0.57
C ILE A 13 -18.37 15.12 -0.15
N ASN A 14 -18.94 16.18 0.41
CA ASN A 14 -18.64 17.54 0.01
C ASN A 14 -17.32 17.94 0.67
N PHE A 15 -16.31 18.24 -0.16
CA PHE A 15 -15.06 18.83 0.28
C PHE A 15 -15.19 20.34 0.13
N ASP A 16 -15.45 21.04 1.23
CA ASP A 16 -15.10 22.45 1.30
C ASP A 16 -13.60 22.47 1.58
N ALA A 17 -12.78 22.91 0.61
CA ALA A 17 -11.35 23.06 0.81
C ALA A 17 -11.13 24.11 1.91
N VAL A 18 -10.66 23.67 3.09
CA VAL A 18 -10.39 24.56 4.21
C VAL A 18 -8.92 24.98 4.17
N GLY A 19 -8.68 26.29 4.06
CA GLY A 19 -7.41 26.95 4.42
C GLY A 19 -6.61 27.56 3.27
N GLU A 20 -6.29 28.86 3.38
CA GLU A 20 -5.39 29.61 2.50
C GLU A 20 -3.89 29.29 2.71
N GLU A 21 -3.55 28.36 3.61
CA GLU A 21 -2.17 27.93 3.86
C GLU A 21 -1.72 26.89 2.82
N LYS A 22 -0.45 26.95 2.40
CA LYS A 22 0.10 25.94 1.48
C LYS A 22 0.05 24.58 2.17
N PRO A 23 -0.62 23.57 1.58
CA PRO A 23 -0.77 22.27 2.22
C PRO A 23 0.59 21.58 2.36
N GLU A 24 0.81 20.90 3.49
CA GLU A 24 2.04 20.16 3.75
C GLU A 24 2.18 19.01 2.75
N VAL A 25 3.31 18.95 2.04
CA VAL A 25 3.61 17.85 1.12
C VAL A 25 4.08 16.64 1.93
N LEU A 26 3.28 15.58 1.91
CA LEU A 26 3.55 14.30 2.56
C LEU A 26 4.47 13.42 1.71
N GLY A 27 4.44 13.57 0.39
CA GLY A 27 5.32 12.88 -0.54
C GLY A 27 5.13 13.34 -1.98
N THR A 28 6.10 13.04 -2.85
CA THR A 28 6.05 13.40 -4.28
C THR A 28 6.25 12.15 -5.13
N GLY A 29 5.24 11.78 -5.91
CA GLY A 29 5.37 10.75 -6.93
C GLY A 29 6.09 11.28 -8.16
N LEU A 30 7.11 10.56 -8.63
CA LEU A 30 7.98 10.96 -9.75
C LEU A 30 7.21 11.26 -11.05
N LEU A 31 6.12 10.55 -11.31
CA LEU A 31 5.36 10.61 -12.56
C LEU A 31 3.88 11.00 -12.37
N GLU A 32 3.38 10.92 -11.14
CA GLU A 32 1.94 10.93 -10.86
C GLU A 32 1.51 12.13 -10.02
N GLY A 33 2.44 12.84 -9.38
CA GLY A 33 2.18 14.09 -8.67
C GLY A 33 2.31 14.05 -7.15
N ASP A 34 1.93 15.14 -6.50
CA ASP A 34 2.20 15.36 -5.07
C ASP A 34 1.08 14.79 -4.19
N VAL A 35 1.46 14.22 -3.06
CA VAL A 35 0.56 13.84 -1.98
C VAL A 35 0.68 14.91 -0.89
N VAL A 36 -0.43 15.56 -0.59
CA VAL A 36 -0.49 16.65 0.38
C VAL A 36 -1.47 16.34 1.50
N CYS A 37 -1.21 16.84 2.70
CA CYS A 37 -2.17 16.79 3.80
C CYS A 37 -3.26 17.82 3.57
N VAL A 38 -4.52 17.41 3.69
CA VAL A 38 -5.67 18.30 3.65
C VAL A 38 -6.62 17.98 4.79
N GLU A 39 -7.26 19.02 5.29
CA GLU A 39 -8.37 18.90 6.22
C GLU A 39 -9.68 18.84 5.43
N GLY A 40 -10.53 17.87 5.77
CA GLY A 40 -11.81 17.69 5.10
C GLY A 40 -12.91 17.32 6.08
N MET A 41 -14.15 17.52 5.64
CA MET A 41 -15.33 17.15 6.41
C MET A 41 -15.97 15.89 5.83
N ILE A 42 -15.97 14.79 6.58
CA ILE A 42 -16.76 13.61 6.20
C ILE A 42 -18.14 13.73 6.85
N SER A 43 -19.18 13.68 6.01
CA SER A 43 -20.57 13.56 6.46
C SER A 43 -20.94 12.09 6.65
N GLY A 44 -21.31 11.70 7.86
CA GLY A 44 -21.82 10.37 8.18
C GLY A 44 -23.34 10.26 8.00
N SER A 45 -23.83 9.01 8.02
CA SER A 45 -25.27 8.73 8.01
C SER A 45 -25.96 9.40 9.20
N GLY A 46 -26.90 10.31 8.90
CA GLY A 46 -27.58 11.15 9.89
C GLY A 46 -27.11 12.60 9.96
N GLY A 47 -26.29 13.06 9.01
CA GLY A 47 -25.90 14.48 8.90
C GLY A 47 -24.82 14.92 9.90
N ARG A 48 -24.21 13.98 10.63
CA ARG A 48 -23.07 14.28 11.49
C ARG A 48 -21.84 14.50 10.63
N GLN A 49 -21.26 15.69 10.71
CA GLN A 49 -19.99 15.98 10.07
C GLN A 49 -18.85 15.75 11.04
N LYS A 50 -17.73 15.23 10.54
CA LYS A 50 -16.51 15.05 11.31
C LYS A 50 -15.33 15.57 10.51
N GLU A 51 -14.57 16.47 11.12
CA GLU A 51 -13.26 16.88 10.61
C GLU A 51 -12.31 15.69 10.62
N VAL A 52 -11.68 15.46 9.49
CA VAL A 52 -10.69 14.41 9.30
C VAL A 52 -9.50 14.99 8.55
N GLN A 53 -8.30 14.58 8.98
CA GLN A 53 -7.11 14.74 8.17
C GLN A 53 -7.06 13.63 7.12
N LEU A 54 -6.84 14.05 5.88
CA LEU A 54 -6.76 13.20 4.71
C LEU A 54 -5.46 13.49 3.97
N ALA A 55 -5.01 12.52 3.20
CA ALA A 55 -3.98 12.73 2.19
C ALA A 55 -4.68 12.91 0.84
N GLN A 56 -4.32 13.94 0.10
CA GLN A 56 -4.80 14.21 -1.25
C GLN A 56 -3.65 14.01 -2.22
N LYS A 57 -3.84 13.15 -3.22
CA LYS A 57 -2.93 13.04 -4.37
C LYS A 57 -3.42 13.97 -5.49
N ILE A 58 -2.57 14.93 -5.84
CA ILE A 58 -2.76 15.90 -6.90
C ILE A 58 -1.98 15.40 -8.11
N PHE A 59 -2.70 15.02 -9.17
CA PHE A 59 -2.07 14.58 -10.40
C PHE A 59 -1.63 15.79 -11.23
N HIS A 60 -0.33 15.86 -11.55
CA HIS A 60 0.21 16.92 -12.41
C HIS A 60 -0.15 16.62 -13.86
N THR A 61 -1.22 17.25 -14.36
CA THR A 61 -1.73 17.09 -15.74
C THR A 61 -0.80 17.70 -16.81
N GLU A 62 0.24 18.42 -16.39
CA GLU A 62 1.31 18.92 -17.28
C GLU A 62 2.43 17.89 -17.51
N GLY A 63 2.35 16.71 -16.86
CA GLY A 63 3.27 15.58 -17.02
C GLY A 63 2.88 14.60 -18.15
N MET A 64 3.25 13.32 -18.01
CA MET A 64 3.00 12.27 -19.01
C MET A 64 1.53 11.79 -19.11
N LEU A 65 0.65 12.21 -18.20
CA LEU A 65 -0.75 11.80 -18.18
C LEU A 65 -1.64 12.97 -18.64
N GLY A 66 -2.36 12.80 -19.75
CA GLY A 66 -3.41 13.75 -20.13
C GLY A 66 -4.59 13.69 -19.15
N LYS A 67 -5.47 14.71 -19.13
CA LYS A 67 -6.64 14.74 -18.22
C LYS A 67 -7.50 13.46 -18.30
N HIS A 68 -7.76 12.94 -19.50
CA HIS A 68 -8.50 11.69 -19.69
C HIS A 68 -7.73 10.44 -19.20
N ASP A 69 -6.40 10.49 -19.19
CA ASP A 69 -5.58 9.41 -18.65
C ASP A 69 -5.62 9.41 -17.12
N VAL A 70 -5.74 10.58 -16.48
CA VAL A 70 -5.88 10.69 -15.01
C VAL A 70 -7.19 10.07 -14.53
N GLU A 71 -8.32 10.37 -15.17
CA GLU A 71 -9.61 9.76 -14.81
C GLU A 71 -9.58 8.23 -14.93
N GLY A 72 -9.06 7.71 -16.04
CA GLY A 72 -8.89 6.28 -16.27
C GLY A 72 -7.96 5.64 -15.25
N HIS A 73 -6.84 6.29 -14.95
CA HIS A 73 -5.85 5.83 -13.98
C HIS A 73 -6.45 5.77 -12.56
N VAL A 74 -7.13 6.82 -12.11
CA VAL A 74 -7.80 6.85 -10.79
C VAL A 74 -8.87 5.78 -10.69
N LYS A 75 -9.65 5.56 -11.76
CA LYS A 75 -10.67 4.51 -11.79
C LYS A 75 -10.05 3.12 -11.60
N ILE A 76 -8.99 2.80 -12.35
CA ILE A 76 -8.27 1.52 -12.21
C ILE A 76 -7.74 1.35 -10.78
N LEU A 77 -7.15 2.41 -10.22
CA LEU A 77 -6.59 2.38 -8.88
C LEU A 77 -7.67 2.15 -7.81
N LEU A 78 -8.86 2.76 -7.94
CA LEU A 78 -10.00 2.51 -7.06
C LEU A 78 -10.57 1.08 -7.20
N GLU A 79 -10.68 0.57 -8.42
CA GLU A 79 -11.12 -0.81 -8.67
C GLU A 79 -10.16 -1.82 -8.02
N LYS A 80 -8.84 -1.62 -8.19
CA LYS A 80 -7.82 -2.42 -7.51
C LYS A 80 -7.90 -2.29 -6.00
N HIS A 81 -8.06 -1.08 -5.47
CA HIS A 81 -8.20 -0.85 -4.03
C HIS A 81 -9.37 -1.64 -3.43
N ALA A 82 -10.54 -1.55 -4.09
CA ALA A 82 -11.74 -2.26 -3.67
C ALA A 82 -11.56 -3.78 -3.72
N GLU A 83 -10.91 -4.31 -4.77
CA GLU A 83 -10.62 -5.74 -4.89
C GLU A 83 -9.69 -6.23 -3.78
N LEU A 84 -8.58 -5.51 -3.53
CA LEU A 84 -7.62 -5.87 -2.49
C LEU A 84 -8.26 -5.85 -1.09
N LYS A 85 -9.13 -4.85 -0.81
CA LYS A 85 -9.90 -4.81 0.44
C LYS A 85 -10.86 -5.99 0.58
N ARG A 86 -11.53 -6.39 -0.52
CA ARG A 86 -12.42 -7.58 -0.53
C ARG A 86 -11.64 -8.86 -0.26
N ARG A 87 -10.38 -8.92 -0.72
CA ARG A 87 -9.45 -10.02 -0.45
C ARG A 87 -8.83 -9.98 0.96
N HIS A 88 -9.20 -8.97 1.77
CA HIS A 88 -8.71 -8.72 3.12
C HIS A 88 -7.20 -8.39 3.21
N LEU A 89 -6.62 -7.87 2.13
CA LEU A 89 -5.23 -7.40 2.14
C LEU A 89 -5.12 -6.05 2.87
N PRO A 90 -4.00 -5.78 3.57
CA PRO A 90 -3.83 -4.57 4.37
C PRO A 90 -3.49 -3.37 3.48
N THR A 91 -4.49 -2.80 2.81
CA THR A 91 -4.31 -1.60 1.99
C THR A 91 -4.56 -0.32 2.80
N ILE A 92 -4.32 0.85 2.18
CA ILE A 92 -4.74 2.14 2.74
C ILE A 92 -6.22 2.06 3.14
N PRO A 93 -6.62 2.42 4.38
CA PRO A 93 -7.97 2.14 4.85
C PRO A 93 -9.09 2.73 4.00
N THR A 94 -8.92 3.96 3.52
CA THR A 94 -9.88 4.68 2.69
C THR A 94 -9.20 5.31 1.49
N MET A 95 -9.87 5.23 0.35
CA MET A 95 -9.47 5.84 -0.91
C MET A 95 -10.74 6.23 -1.68
N ARG A 96 -10.80 7.46 -2.17
CA ARG A 96 -12.00 8.05 -2.80
C ARG A 96 -11.60 9.06 -3.86
N ILE A 97 -12.41 9.18 -4.90
CA ILE A 97 -12.31 10.25 -5.89
C ILE A 97 -13.13 11.46 -5.43
N GLY A 98 -12.64 12.65 -5.74
CA GLY A 98 -13.41 13.88 -5.68
C GLY A 98 -12.99 14.82 -6.80
N GLU A 99 -13.78 15.86 -7.01
CA GLU A 99 -13.49 16.92 -7.98
C GLU A 99 -13.25 18.21 -7.22
N VAL A 100 -12.14 18.88 -7.50
CA VAL A 100 -11.81 20.20 -6.93
C VAL A 100 -11.41 21.09 -8.10
N ASP A 101 -12.11 22.21 -8.25
CA ASP A 101 -11.89 23.19 -9.32
C ASP A 101 -11.91 22.59 -10.74
N GLY A 102 -12.76 21.57 -10.97
CA GLY A 102 -12.89 20.92 -12.28
C GLY A 102 -11.81 19.88 -12.59
N ASP A 103 -10.96 19.54 -11.62
CA ASP A 103 -9.97 18.48 -11.77
C ASP A 103 -10.23 17.30 -10.83
N THR A 104 -10.01 16.10 -11.35
CA THR A 104 -10.03 14.87 -10.56
C THR A 104 -8.90 14.86 -9.52
N ARG A 105 -9.27 14.53 -8.28
CA ARG A 105 -8.37 14.35 -7.14
C ARG A 105 -8.65 13.00 -6.49
N LEU A 106 -7.59 12.42 -5.92
CA LEU A 106 -7.69 11.20 -5.13
C LEU A 106 -7.46 11.54 -3.65
N PHE A 107 -8.45 11.26 -2.82
CA PHE A 107 -8.41 11.44 -1.37
C PHE A 107 -8.23 10.09 -0.69
N MET A 108 -7.32 10.01 0.25
CA MET A 108 -6.99 8.78 0.95
C MET A 108 -6.77 9.05 2.44
N THR A 109 -6.77 7.99 3.25
CA THR A 109 -6.40 8.09 4.66
C THR A 109 -4.97 8.61 4.77
N ASP A 110 -4.77 9.68 5.56
CA ASP A 110 -3.42 10.10 5.94
C ASP A 110 -2.79 9.03 6.85
N LEU A 111 -1.77 8.37 6.31
CA LEU A 111 -1.02 7.33 7.01
C LEU A 111 -0.06 7.90 8.05
N THR A 112 0.33 9.18 7.92
CA THR A 112 1.15 9.89 8.89
C THR A 112 0.36 10.23 10.15
N ARG A 113 -0.97 10.28 10.08
CA ARG A 113 -1.87 10.69 11.18
C ARG A 113 -1.47 12.04 11.76
N GLY A 114 -1.37 13.06 10.91
CA GLY A 114 -0.93 14.40 11.30
C GLY A 114 0.52 14.43 11.77
N GLY A 115 1.38 13.63 11.14
CA GLY A 115 2.80 13.55 11.47
C GLY A 115 3.17 12.68 12.68
N LYS A 116 2.21 11.98 13.31
CA LYS A 116 2.48 11.01 14.39
C LYS A 116 3.27 9.78 13.91
N ASN A 117 3.02 9.34 12.69
CA ASN A 117 3.69 8.21 12.07
C ASN A 117 4.70 8.68 11.01
N GLU A 118 5.66 7.81 10.76
CA GLU A 118 6.52 7.79 9.58
C GLU A 118 5.99 6.75 8.60
N VAL A 119 6.03 7.08 7.31
CA VAL A 119 5.65 6.16 6.24
C VAL A 119 6.90 5.97 5.40
N ILE A 120 7.30 4.72 5.24
CA ILE A 120 8.54 4.33 4.59
C ILE A 120 8.17 3.42 3.43
N SER A 121 8.45 3.87 2.21
CA SER A 121 8.32 3.11 0.98
C SER A 121 9.71 2.73 0.46
N ASN A 122 9.79 1.80 -0.49
CA ASN A 122 11.06 1.57 -1.19
C ASN A 122 11.52 2.84 -1.95
N MET A 123 10.58 3.63 -2.47
CA MET A 123 10.89 4.83 -3.26
C MET A 123 11.52 5.97 -2.45
N ASP A 124 11.42 5.94 -1.12
CA ASP A 124 12.11 6.91 -0.25
C ASP A 124 13.64 6.75 -0.31
N TRP A 125 14.12 5.60 -0.80
CA TRP A 125 15.53 5.19 -0.82
C TRP A 125 16.10 5.04 -2.22
N GLU A 126 15.29 5.22 -3.26
CA GLU A 126 15.78 5.28 -4.64
C GLU A 126 15.97 6.76 -5.04
N SER A 127 17.21 7.17 -5.27
CA SER A 127 17.50 8.51 -5.80
C SER A 127 17.15 8.55 -7.30
N TYR A 128 15.90 8.87 -7.63
CA TYR A 128 15.53 9.14 -9.02
C TYR A 128 15.63 10.65 -9.30
N PHE A 129 16.40 11.00 -10.34
CA PHE A 129 16.58 12.38 -10.82
C PHE A 129 17.05 13.40 -9.76
N GLY A 130 17.83 12.96 -8.77
CA GLY A 130 18.39 13.85 -7.74
C GLY A 130 17.36 14.39 -6.73
N ARG A 131 16.12 13.88 -6.73
CA ARG A 131 15.15 14.09 -5.66
C ARG A 131 15.19 12.89 -4.74
N ALA A 132 16.06 12.96 -3.73
CA ALA A 132 16.16 11.91 -2.75
C ALA A 132 15.00 12.02 -1.75
N GLY A 133 14.41 10.90 -1.35
CA GLY A 133 13.44 10.87 -0.25
C GLY A 133 14.04 11.45 1.03
N LYS A 134 13.18 11.85 1.97
CA LYS A 134 13.54 12.58 3.22
C LYS A 134 14.69 11.93 4.00
N TYR A 135 14.86 10.62 3.88
CA TYR A 135 15.82 9.85 4.65
C TYR A 135 17.20 9.67 4.01
N PHE A 136 17.39 10.09 2.76
CA PHE A 136 18.70 10.07 2.09
C PHE A 136 19.71 11.06 2.69
N GLN A 137 19.24 12.04 3.48
CA GLN A 137 20.06 13.16 3.92
C GLN A 137 20.81 12.93 5.23
N ASN A 138 20.43 11.92 6.03
CA ASN A 138 20.87 11.85 7.42
C ASN A 138 21.62 10.57 7.83
N ASP A 139 21.76 9.55 6.97
CA ASP A 139 22.38 8.24 7.28
C ASP A 139 21.88 7.57 8.59
N ALA A 140 20.80 8.09 9.17
CA ALA A 140 20.32 7.73 10.48
C ALA A 140 19.49 6.46 10.34
N LYS A 141 20.03 5.35 10.84
CA LYS A 141 19.28 4.11 10.98
C LYS A 141 18.09 4.33 11.92
N PHE A 142 16.93 3.80 11.56
CA PHE A 142 15.75 3.86 12.42
C PHE A 142 15.59 2.58 13.24
N GLU A 143 14.81 2.67 14.31
CA GLU A 143 14.59 1.59 15.26
C GLU A 143 13.16 1.06 15.15
N LEU A 144 13.00 -0.25 15.30
CA LEU A 144 11.69 -0.92 15.38
C LEU A 144 11.60 -1.68 16.70
N SER A 145 10.57 -1.38 17.49
CA SER A 145 10.36 -2.06 18.77
C SER A 145 9.64 -3.40 18.63
N ASN A 146 9.09 -3.72 17.45
CA ASN A 146 8.26 -4.90 17.21
C ASN A 146 8.68 -5.70 15.96
N LYS A 147 9.99 -5.84 15.76
CA LYS A 147 10.57 -6.54 14.60
C LYS A 147 10.05 -7.96 14.39
N GLU A 148 9.78 -8.73 15.46
CA GLU A 148 9.24 -10.08 15.34
C GLU A 148 7.80 -10.06 14.80
N GLU A 149 6.96 -9.14 15.28
CA GLU A 149 5.60 -8.94 14.78
C GLU A 149 5.61 -8.50 13.32
N LEU A 150 6.56 -7.62 12.93
CA LEU A 150 6.69 -7.16 11.56
C LEU A 150 7.15 -8.29 10.61
N SER A 151 8.06 -9.14 11.08
CA SER A 151 8.51 -10.33 10.36
C SER A 151 7.34 -11.30 10.09
N GLN A 152 6.51 -11.54 11.11
CA GLN A 152 5.29 -12.33 10.95
C GLN A 152 4.29 -11.65 10.00
N ASN A 153 4.10 -10.33 10.14
CA ASN A 153 3.20 -9.57 9.28
C ASN A 153 3.61 -9.66 7.80
N ALA A 154 4.90 -9.58 7.49
CA ALA A 154 5.41 -9.76 6.12
C ALA A 154 5.12 -11.16 5.57
N SER A 155 5.36 -12.19 6.38
CA SER A 155 5.07 -13.59 6.06
C SER A 155 3.58 -13.82 5.77
N ASP A 156 2.70 -13.26 6.61
CA ASP A 156 1.25 -13.35 6.45
C ASP A 156 0.76 -12.62 5.20
N ILE A 157 1.28 -11.42 4.92
CA ILE A 157 0.95 -10.67 3.70
C ILE A 157 1.39 -11.45 2.46
N PHE A 158 2.59 -12.00 2.45
CA PHE A 158 3.07 -12.85 1.37
C PHE A 158 2.13 -14.04 1.13
N LYS A 159 1.76 -14.78 2.17
CA LYS A 159 0.81 -15.90 2.06
C LYS A 159 -0.55 -15.45 1.53
N GLN A 160 -1.04 -14.29 1.98
CA GLN A 160 -2.30 -13.73 1.49
C GLN A 160 -2.21 -13.34 0.02
N LEU A 161 -1.15 -12.66 -0.42
CA LEU A 161 -0.96 -12.30 -1.83
C LEU A 161 -1.01 -13.52 -2.74
N VAL A 162 -0.29 -14.60 -2.38
CA VAL A 162 -0.29 -15.84 -3.17
C VAL A 162 -1.67 -16.49 -3.17
N THR A 163 -2.25 -16.74 -1.99
CA THR A 163 -3.53 -17.47 -1.86
C THR A 163 -4.73 -16.69 -2.37
N LYS A 164 -4.64 -15.37 -2.42
CA LYS A 164 -5.67 -14.47 -2.95
C LYS A 164 -5.40 -14.05 -4.39
N GLY A 165 -4.35 -14.56 -5.04
CA GLY A 165 -4.12 -14.30 -6.46
C GLY A 165 -3.72 -12.86 -6.78
N CYS A 166 -2.80 -12.29 -6.03
CA CYS A 166 -2.31 -10.93 -6.23
C CYS A 166 -0.79 -10.94 -6.35
N ILE A 167 -0.22 -10.20 -7.30
CA ILE A 167 1.22 -9.91 -7.34
C ILE A 167 1.42 -8.45 -6.99
N ALA A 168 2.13 -8.19 -5.89
CA ALA A 168 2.53 -6.85 -5.48
C ALA A 168 4.03 -6.64 -5.75
N ARG A 169 4.36 -5.55 -6.44
CA ARG A 169 5.73 -5.12 -6.73
C ARG A 169 6.38 -4.52 -5.47
N ASN A 170 7.70 -4.45 -5.40
CA ASN A 170 8.39 -4.02 -4.17
C ASN A 170 8.05 -2.59 -3.73
N ASP A 171 7.72 -1.70 -4.66
CA ASP A 171 7.26 -0.32 -4.42
C ASP A 171 5.83 -0.23 -3.86
N VAL A 172 5.03 -1.30 -3.95
CA VAL A 172 3.67 -1.36 -3.38
C VAL A 172 3.71 -1.38 -1.85
N PHE A 173 4.74 -1.97 -1.25
CA PHE A 173 4.81 -2.20 0.20
C PHE A 173 5.34 -0.98 0.95
N PHE A 174 4.60 -0.51 1.96
CA PHE A 174 5.03 0.54 2.86
C PHE A 174 5.13 0.01 4.30
N VAL A 175 6.10 0.51 5.08
CA VAL A 175 6.10 0.41 6.55
C VAL A 175 5.51 1.69 7.12
N ILE A 176 4.46 1.57 7.93
CA ILE A 176 3.95 2.68 8.76
C ILE A 176 4.48 2.47 10.17
N MET A 177 5.26 3.42 10.67
CA MET A 177 5.89 3.35 11.99
C MET A 177 5.44 4.51 12.87
N ASP A 178 4.99 4.21 14.08
CA ASP A 178 4.70 5.24 15.09
C ASP A 178 6.01 5.83 15.63
N LYS A 179 6.17 7.16 15.60
CA LYS A 179 7.43 7.83 15.95
C LYS A 179 7.82 7.69 17.41
N ASP A 180 6.85 7.57 18.30
CA ASP A 180 7.08 7.54 19.74
C ASP A 180 7.35 6.11 20.22
N THR A 181 6.50 5.18 19.81
CA THR A 181 6.56 3.78 20.24
C THR A 181 7.50 2.94 19.39
N LYS A 182 7.89 3.41 18.20
CA LYS A 182 8.70 2.68 17.22
C LYS A 182 8.05 1.38 16.74
N LYS A 183 6.73 1.25 16.87
CA LYS A 183 5.98 0.11 16.35
C LYS A 183 5.66 0.30 14.87
N GLY A 184 6.02 -0.67 14.05
CA GLY A 184 5.77 -0.73 12.61
C GLY A 184 4.66 -1.70 12.21
N GLN A 185 4.09 -1.48 11.04
CA GLN A 185 3.23 -2.43 10.31
C GLN A 185 3.43 -2.28 8.80
N ILE A 186 3.27 -3.36 8.03
CA ILE A 186 3.34 -3.31 6.56
C ILE A 186 1.92 -3.15 5.99
N ILE A 187 1.80 -2.26 5.01
CA ILE A 187 0.57 -2.10 4.22
C ILE A 187 0.90 -2.03 2.73
N LEU A 188 -0.13 -2.17 1.89
CA LEU A 188 -0.06 -1.93 0.44
C LEU A 188 -0.52 -0.49 0.14
N GLY A 189 0.41 0.32 -0.36
CA GLY A 189 0.22 1.74 -0.67
C GLY A 189 0.09 2.01 -2.16
N ASP A 190 1.18 1.84 -2.92
CA ASP A 190 1.23 2.15 -4.35
C ASP A 190 0.72 0.99 -5.22
N ILE A 191 -0.59 0.76 -5.15
CA ILE A 191 -1.22 -0.45 -5.71
C ILE A 191 -1.45 -0.41 -7.23
N TYR A 192 -1.06 0.66 -7.94
CA TYR A 192 -1.38 0.79 -9.37
C TYR A 192 -0.76 -0.35 -10.19
N ALA A 193 0.47 -0.77 -9.87
CA ALA A 193 1.17 -1.86 -10.57
C ALA A 193 0.78 -3.28 -10.10
N THR A 194 -0.16 -3.43 -9.16
CA THR A 194 -0.56 -4.75 -8.66
C THR A 194 -1.29 -5.56 -9.72
N GLU A 195 -0.88 -6.82 -9.94
CA GLU A 195 -1.58 -7.76 -10.83
C GLU A 195 -2.63 -8.54 -10.04
N LEU A 196 -3.81 -8.73 -10.61
CA LEU A 196 -4.93 -9.42 -9.98
C LEU A 196 -5.36 -10.59 -10.86
N TYR A 197 -5.38 -11.77 -10.27
CA TYR A 197 -5.79 -13.01 -10.88
C TYR A 197 -7.19 -13.40 -10.38
N SER A 198 -7.95 -14.05 -11.25
CA SER A 198 -9.27 -14.61 -10.95
C SER A 198 -9.16 -15.99 -10.30
N ASP A 199 -10.24 -16.46 -9.67
CA ASP A 199 -10.28 -17.81 -9.09
C ASP A 199 -10.04 -18.92 -10.13
N SER A 200 -10.42 -18.70 -11.40
CA SER A 200 -10.09 -19.62 -12.49
C SER A 200 -8.60 -19.69 -12.78
N ASP A 201 -7.89 -18.57 -12.71
CA ASP A 201 -6.44 -18.54 -12.94
C ASP A 201 -5.70 -19.31 -11.83
N LEU A 202 -6.21 -19.26 -10.59
CA LEU A 202 -5.62 -19.95 -9.43
C LEU A 202 -5.70 -21.48 -9.50
N LYS A 203 -6.46 -22.03 -10.44
CA LYS A 203 -6.47 -23.48 -10.73
C LYS A 203 -5.20 -23.90 -11.48
N SER A 204 -4.59 -22.99 -12.22
CA SER A 204 -3.38 -23.26 -12.99
C SER A 204 -2.16 -23.39 -12.07
N TYR A 205 -1.45 -24.50 -12.18
CA TYR A 205 -0.19 -24.72 -11.48
C TYR A 205 0.84 -23.62 -11.80
N SER A 206 1.01 -23.29 -13.08
CA SER A 206 1.95 -22.25 -13.52
C SER A 206 1.63 -20.87 -12.95
N THR A 207 0.35 -20.53 -12.83
CA THR A 207 -0.08 -19.27 -12.19
C THR A 207 0.27 -19.24 -10.71
N ARG A 208 0.04 -20.34 -9.98
CA ARG A 208 0.42 -20.43 -8.55
C ARG A 208 1.93 -20.34 -8.34
N CYS A 209 2.72 -21.02 -9.17
CA CYS A 209 4.18 -20.91 -9.13
C CYS A 209 4.65 -19.48 -9.40
N LYS A 210 4.05 -18.80 -10.40
CA LYS A 210 4.34 -17.39 -10.68
C LYS A 210 4.02 -16.51 -9.47
N LEU A 211 2.82 -16.63 -8.91
CA LEU A 211 2.38 -15.87 -7.73
C LEU A 211 3.35 -16.05 -6.55
N GLN A 212 3.76 -17.28 -6.27
CA GLN A 212 4.67 -17.60 -5.17
C GLN A 212 6.07 -17.02 -5.42
N SER A 213 6.63 -17.23 -6.61
CA SER A 213 7.98 -16.78 -6.95
C SER A 213 8.09 -15.26 -7.02
N ASP A 214 7.16 -14.61 -7.72
CA ASP A 214 7.20 -13.17 -7.92
C ASP A 214 6.95 -12.42 -6.61
N ASN A 215 5.93 -12.79 -5.82
CA ASN A 215 5.71 -12.13 -4.54
C ASN A 215 6.85 -12.36 -3.54
N PHE A 216 7.49 -13.53 -3.54
CA PHE A 216 8.64 -13.78 -2.67
C PHE A 216 9.80 -12.87 -3.06
N LYS A 217 10.09 -12.78 -4.36
CA LYS A 217 11.15 -11.90 -4.88
C LYS A 217 10.90 -10.45 -4.52
N GLU A 218 9.70 -9.93 -4.76
CA GLU A 218 9.35 -8.52 -4.54
C GLU A 218 9.30 -8.17 -3.04
N MET A 219 8.69 -9.01 -2.20
CA MET A 219 8.68 -8.82 -0.73
C MET A 219 10.09 -8.93 -0.13
N ASN A 220 10.87 -9.95 -0.53
CA ASN A 220 12.23 -10.12 -0.03
C ASN A 220 13.12 -8.93 -0.40
N ARG A 221 12.96 -8.39 -1.62
CA ARG A 221 13.66 -7.17 -2.03
C ARG A 221 13.30 -5.99 -1.12
N PHE A 222 12.00 -5.74 -0.93
CA PHE A 222 11.52 -4.68 -0.03
C PHE A 222 12.08 -4.83 1.40
N LEU A 223 12.01 -6.02 2.00
CA LEU A 223 12.50 -6.23 3.36
C LEU A 223 14.03 -6.08 3.48
N LEU A 224 14.79 -6.47 2.45
CA LEU A 224 16.24 -6.24 2.40
C LEU A 224 16.58 -4.76 2.34
N GLU A 225 15.86 -3.99 1.51
CA GLU A 225 15.97 -2.54 1.42
C GLU A 225 15.68 -1.90 2.78
N ILE A 226 14.57 -2.26 3.42
CA ILE A 226 14.21 -1.79 4.78
C ILE A 226 15.27 -2.18 5.83
N ASN A 227 15.75 -3.43 5.84
CA ASN A 227 16.79 -3.89 6.78
C ASN A 227 18.11 -3.14 6.63
N GLY A 228 18.45 -2.67 5.44
CA GLY A 228 19.63 -1.82 5.20
C GLY A 228 19.60 -0.50 6.00
N HIS A 229 18.39 -0.04 6.35
CA HIS A 229 18.14 1.22 7.05
C HIS A 229 17.75 1.04 8.52
N LEU A 230 17.62 -0.19 9.00
CA LEU A 230 17.35 -0.49 10.40
C LEU A 230 18.63 -0.58 11.21
N SER A 231 18.54 -0.25 12.51
CA SER A 231 19.59 -0.60 13.47
C SER A 231 19.76 -2.11 13.55
N ASP A 232 20.96 -2.57 13.89
CA ASP A 232 21.28 -4.00 13.89
C ASP A 232 20.37 -4.78 14.86
N GLU A 233 19.97 -4.14 15.96
CA GLU A 233 19.03 -4.71 16.93
C GLU A 233 17.58 -4.73 16.45
N SER A 234 17.25 -4.01 15.38
CA SER A 234 15.90 -3.83 14.84
C SER A 234 15.63 -4.62 13.55
N GLN A 235 16.61 -5.36 13.04
CA GLN A 235 16.47 -6.07 11.76
C GLN A 235 15.32 -7.07 11.76
N ILE A 236 14.55 -7.07 10.68
CA ILE A 236 13.46 -7.98 10.39
C ILE A 236 14.04 -9.35 10.02
N ASP A 237 13.52 -10.40 10.63
CA ASP A 237 13.93 -11.78 10.38
C ASP A 237 13.29 -12.31 9.08
N LEU A 238 14.12 -12.54 8.08
CA LEU A 238 13.69 -13.04 6.77
C LEU A 238 13.41 -14.56 6.76
N THR A 239 13.77 -15.29 7.83
CA THR A 239 13.54 -16.74 7.89
C THR A 239 12.06 -17.09 7.87
N LEU A 240 11.20 -16.27 8.49
CA LEU A 240 9.74 -16.47 8.47
C LEU A 240 9.13 -16.31 7.06
N LEU A 241 9.69 -15.42 6.24
CA LEU A 241 9.27 -15.28 4.84
C LEU A 241 9.71 -16.51 4.03
N LYS A 242 10.93 -17.01 4.27
CA LYS A 242 11.43 -18.22 3.59
C LYS A 242 10.63 -19.47 4.00
N GLN A 243 10.34 -19.64 5.29
CA GLN A 243 9.48 -20.73 5.77
C GLN A 243 8.09 -20.66 5.13
N ALA A 244 7.50 -19.48 5.01
CA ALA A 244 6.21 -19.30 4.34
C ALA A 244 6.26 -19.70 2.86
N TYR A 245 7.35 -19.37 2.17
CA TYR A 245 7.56 -19.83 0.79
C TYR A 245 7.57 -21.35 0.71
N ASP A 246 8.35 -22.00 1.58
CA ASP A 246 8.52 -23.46 1.57
C ASP A 246 7.21 -24.19 1.98
N GLU A 247 6.44 -23.63 2.91
CA GLU A 247 5.12 -24.15 3.30
C GLU A 247 4.09 -24.10 2.17
N LEU A 248 4.11 -23.04 1.36
CA LEU A 248 3.22 -22.93 0.19
C LEU A 248 3.64 -23.89 -0.91
N ASP A 249 4.95 -24.08 -1.08
CA ASP A 249 5.52 -25.04 -2.03
C ASP A 249 4.94 -26.43 -1.79
N GLN A 250 5.06 -26.94 -0.56
CA GLN A 250 4.51 -28.24 -0.17
C GLN A 250 3.01 -28.36 -0.46
N LYS A 251 2.21 -27.32 -0.18
CA LYS A 251 0.76 -27.34 -0.44
C LYS A 251 0.39 -27.24 -1.92
N VAL A 252 1.17 -26.53 -2.73
CA VAL A 252 0.99 -26.47 -4.18
C VAL A 252 1.27 -27.84 -4.80
N PHE A 253 2.21 -28.61 -4.24
CA PHE A 253 2.55 -29.96 -4.70
C PHE A 253 1.61 -31.05 -4.16
N ASP A 254 1.15 -30.98 -2.91
CA ASP A 254 0.30 -32.01 -2.30
C ASP A 254 -1.15 -32.00 -2.81
N GLY A 255 -1.61 -30.88 -3.36
CA GLY A 255 -2.98 -30.70 -3.88
C GLY A 255 -3.12 -30.93 -5.38
N PHE A 256 -2.07 -31.36 -6.08
CA PHE A 256 -2.08 -31.52 -7.53
C PHE A 256 -1.92 -32.99 -7.91
N ASP A 257 -3.01 -33.60 -8.38
CA ASP A 257 -2.93 -34.87 -9.09
C ASP A 257 -2.39 -34.58 -10.49
N ALA A 258 -1.09 -34.85 -10.69
CA ALA A 258 -0.40 -34.66 -11.97
C ALA A 258 -1.02 -35.44 -13.14
N SER A 259 -2.01 -36.30 -12.88
CA SER A 259 -2.76 -37.01 -13.91
C SER A 259 -3.83 -36.16 -14.63
N GLU A 260 -4.26 -35.02 -14.08
CA GLU A 260 -5.28 -34.17 -14.71
C GLU A 260 -4.73 -33.20 -15.78
N GLU A 261 -3.43 -32.89 -15.78
CA GLU A 261 -2.80 -32.01 -16.79
C GLU A 261 -2.30 -32.75 -18.04
N LEU A 262 -2.36 -34.08 -18.03
CA LEU A 262 -1.88 -34.96 -19.13
C LEU A 262 -3.01 -35.69 -19.87
N ALA A 263 -4.29 -35.33 -19.63
CA ALA A 263 -5.48 -35.89 -20.28
C ALA A 263 -6.13 -34.89 -21.25
#